data_AF-A0A7W0G233-F1
#
_entry.id   AF-A0A7W0G233-F1
#
_cell.length_a   1.000
_cell.length_b   1.000
_cell.length_c   1.000
_cell.angle_alpha   90.00
_cell.angle_beta   90.00
_cell.angle_gamma   90.00
#
_symmetry.space_group_name_H-M   'P 1'
#
loop_
_entity.id
_entity.type
_entity.pdbx_description
1 polymer ?
#
loop_
_entity_poly.entity_id
_entity_poly.type
_entity_poly.pdbx_seq_one_letter_code
_entity_poly.pdbx_strand_id
1 'polypeptide(L)'
;YEQSVGDALRGTGRETFEAVKFLKQVNPAQYQPQNGAQYPRGRYGEALMQIAQLIKAGVGLEVAFTDMGGWDTHRAQGGARGQLAALLTQFGQGLKALVTDLGPERMQEVVVLTMSEFGRTVRQNGTGGTDHGHANAMLVIGGAVRGGRVYGQWPGLRDEQLYEGRDLALTTDFRDVFGEVAAKHLGHADLQKVFPGYASSASKFRGVLG
;
A
#
# COMPACT_ATOMS: atom_id res chain seq x y z
N TYR A 1 -25.00 16.58 36.08
CA TYR A 1 -23.77 17.36 35.81
C TYR A 1 -22.54 16.71 36.44
N GLU A 2 -22.59 16.25 37.70
CA GLU A 2 -21.45 15.54 38.33
C GLU A 2 -21.09 14.19 37.69
N GLN A 3 -22.08 13.42 37.21
CA GLN A 3 -21.82 12.14 36.53
C GLN A 3 -21.07 12.30 35.19
N SER A 4 -21.38 13.34 34.40
CA SER A 4 -20.73 13.56 33.10
C SER A 4 -19.28 14.03 33.23
N VAL A 5 -18.93 14.73 34.32
CA VAL A 5 -17.55 15.17 34.60
C VAL A 5 -16.70 14.00 35.10
N GLY A 6 -17.27 13.10 35.90
CA GLY A 6 -16.59 11.87 36.37
C GLY A 6 -16.30 10.88 35.24
N ASP A 7 -17.21 10.73 34.28
CA ASP A 7 -17.01 9.87 33.11
C ASP A 7 -16.00 10.45 32.12
N ALA A 8 -16.01 11.77 31.89
CA ALA A 8 -15.02 12.44 31.06
C ALA A 8 -13.59 12.31 31.64
N LEU A 9 -13.42 12.55 32.95
CA LEU A 9 -12.12 12.43 33.62
C LEU A 9 -11.60 10.98 33.66
N ARG A 10 -12.50 9.99 33.82
CA ARG A 10 -12.13 8.56 33.76
C ARG A 10 -11.76 8.10 32.34
N GLY A 11 -12.47 8.61 31.33
CA GLY A 11 -12.17 8.36 29.92
C GLY A 11 -10.80 8.89 29.53
N THR A 12 -10.55 10.18 29.79
CA THR A 12 -9.26 10.82 29.50
C THR A 12 -8.09 10.18 30.26
N GLY A 13 -8.32 9.75 31.50
CA GLY A 13 -7.33 8.99 32.27
C GLY A 13 -6.96 7.66 31.61
N ARG A 14 -7.93 6.84 31.20
CA ARG A 14 -7.69 5.57 30.50
C ARG A 14 -6.97 5.78 29.17
N GLU A 15 -7.41 6.73 28.37
CA GLU A 15 -6.78 7.05 27.08
C GLU A 15 -5.31 7.45 27.26
N THR A 16 -5.01 8.26 28.28
CA THR A 16 -3.63 8.66 28.60
C THR A 16 -2.79 7.45 29.01
N PHE A 17 -3.32 6.55 29.84
CA PHE A 17 -2.61 5.33 30.24
C PHE A 17 -2.38 4.38 29.06
N GLU A 18 -3.35 4.21 28.17
CA GLU A 18 -3.19 3.41 26.95
C GLU A 18 -2.15 4.03 26.01
N ALA A 19 -2.15 5.36 25.85
CA ALA A 19 -1.13 6.06 25.05
C ALA A 19 0.29 5.88 25.65
N VAL A 20 0.43 5.96 26.98
CA VAL A 20 1.73 5.71 27.65
C VAL A 20 2.16 4.25 27.50
N LYS A 21 1.23 3.30 27.64
CA LYS A 21 1.49 1.87 27.43
C LYS A 21 1.92 1.59 25.98
N PHE A 22 1.23 2.19 25.01
CA PHE A 22 1.57 2.16 23.61
C PHE A 22 2.98 2.71 23.35
N LEU A 23 3.30 3.91 23.85
CA LEU A 23 4.64 4.50 23.70
C LEU A 23 5.75 3.63 24.32
N LYS A 24 5.49 3.02 25.48
CA LYS A 24 6.41 2.07 26.12
C LYS A 24 6.60 0.80 25.29
N GLN A 25 5.52 0.25 24.74
CA GLN A 25 5.54 -0.98 23.94
C GLN A 25 6.22 -0.76 22.58
N VAL A 26 5.97 0.37 21.94
CA VAL A 26 6.56 0.74 20.65
C VAL A 26 8.03 1.13 20.81
N ASN A 27 8.36 1.92 21.84
CA ASN A 27 9.71 2.45 22.08
C ASN A 27 10.37 3.03 20.80
N PRO A 28 9.79 4.10 20.20
CA PRO A 28 10.21 4.69 18.93
C PRO A 28 11.70 4.98 18.82
N ALA A 29 12.34 5.38 19.91
CA ALA A 29 13.75 5.78 19.92
C ALA A 29 14.75 4.62 19.80
N GLN A 30 14.33 3.37 19.97
CA GLN A 30 15.23 2.21 20.00
C GLN A 30 14.98 1.17 18.91
N TYR A 31 14.04 1.40 18.01
CA TYR A 31 13.79 0.45 16.94
C TYR A 31 15.01 0.31 16.03
N GLN A 32 15.44 -0.92 15.83
CA GLN A 32 16.50 -1.29 14.91
C GLN A 32 15.93 -2.27 13.89
N PRO A 33 16.01 -1.94 12.58
CA PRO A 33 15.62 -2.88 11.53
C PRO A 33 16.34 -4.21 11.66
N GLN A 34 15.64 -5.31 11.42
CA GLN A 34 16.15 -6.67 11.55
C GLN A 34 16.38 -7.31 10.17
N ASN A 35 16.95 -8.52 10.17
CA ASN A 35 17.17 -9.34 8.98
C ASN A 35 17.99 -8.66 7.86
N GLY A 36 18.79 -7.65 8.21
CA GLY A 36 19.59 -6.87 7.26
C GLY A 36 18.77 -5.86 6.44
N ALA A 37 17.58 -5.48 6.88
CA ALA A 37 16.77 -4.46 6.22
C ALA A 37 17.47 -3.11 6.17
N GLN A 38 17.40 -2.47 5.01
CA GLN A 38 17.98 -1.14 4.75
C GLN A 38 16.92 -0.26 4.12
N TYR A 39 16.29 0.60 4.93
CA TYR A 39 15.31 1.54 4.43
C TYR A 39 15.97 2.67 3.64
N PRO A 40 15.38 3.11 2.51
CA PRO A 40 15.86 4.28 1.81
C PRO A 40 15.73 5.52 2.69
N ARG A 41 16.63 6.50 2.52
CA ARG A 41 16.57 7.75 3.28
C ARG A 41 15.33 8.57 2.91
N GLY A 42 14.84 9.34 3.88
CA GLY A 42 13.72 10.27 3.70
C GLY A 42 12.38 9.66 4.08
N ARG A 43 11.34 10.50 3.96
CA ARG A 43 10.02 10.27 4.57
C ARG A 43 9.39 8.92 4.25
N TYR A 44 9.47 8.46 2.99
CA TYR A 44 8.90 7.17 2.59
C TYR A 44 9.54 5.99 3.33
N GLY A 45 10.87 5.95 3.40
CA GLY A 45 11.58 4.87 4.10
C GLY A 45 11.42 4.95 5.62
N GLU A 46 11.44 6.17 6.18
CA GLU A 46 11.17 6.42 7.60
C GLU A 46 9.77 5.97 8.01
N ALA A 47 8.75 6.27 7.20
CA ALA A 47 7.38 5.85 7.43
C ALA A 47 7.23 4.33 7.36
N LEU A 48 7.85 3.66 6.37
CA LEU A 48 7.85 2.20 6.30
C LEU A 48 8.53 1.55 7.51
N MET A 49 9.63 2.13 7.98
CA MET A 49 10.32 1.66 9.19
C MET A 49 9.43 1.81 10.44
N GLN A 50 8.70 2.92 10.56
CA GLN A 50 7.72 3.11 11.64
C GLN A 50 6.56 2.11 11.55
N ILE A 51 6.05 1.82 10.35
CA ILE A 51 5.03 0.79 10.16
C ILE A 51 5.57 -0.58 10.61
N ALA A 52 6.78 -0.96 10.21
CA ALA A 52 7.41 -2.20 10.64
C ALA A 52 7.55 -2.29 12.16
N GLN A 53 7.93 -1.18 12.79
CA GLN A 53 7.99 -1.07 14.24
C GLN A 53 6.63 -1.31 14.90
N LEU A 54 5.57 -0.67 14.42
CA LEU A 54 4.21 -0.83 14.98
C LEU A 54 3.72 -2.28 14.83
N ILE A 55 3.94 -2.89 13.66
CA ILE A 55 3.62 -4.30 13.41
C ILE A 55 4.35 -5.20 14.43
N LYS A 56 5.66 -5.00 14.60
CA LYS A 56 6.48 -5.83 15.51
C LYS A 56 6.19 -5.58 16.99
N ALA A 57 5.79 -4.36 17.34
CA ALA A 57 5.36 -4.03 18.69
C ALA A 57 4.07 -4.76 19.08
N GLY A 58 3.27 -5.25 18.11
CA GLY A 58 2.07 -6.03 18.39
C GLY A 58 0.96 -5.20 19.05
N VAL A 59 0.85 -3.93 18.70
CA VAL A 59 -0.10 -2.96 19.29
C VAL A 59 -1.53 -3.07 18.75
N GLY A 60 -1.83 -4.13 17.98
CA GLY A 60 -3.14 -4.31 17.35
C GLY A 60 -3.36 -3.43 16.11
N LEU A 61 -2.30 -3.23 15.31
CA LEU A 61 -2.41 -2.47 14.06
C LEU A 61 -3.21 -3.27 13.02
N GLU A 62 -4.39 -2.75 12.64
CA GLU A 62 -5.23 -3.37 11.60
C GLU A 62 -4.93 -2.83 10.19
N VAL A 63 -4.73 -1.51 10.07
CA VAL A 63 -4.45 -0.83 8.80
C VAL A 63 -3.44 0.28 9.03
N ALA A 64 -2.45 0.37 8.15
CA ALA A 64 -1.55 1.52 8.03
C ALA A 64 -1.37 1.89 6.56
N PHE A 65 -1.09 3.15 6.30
CA PHE A 65 -0.76 3.64 4.97
C PHE A 65 0.44 4.58 5.04
N THR A 66 1.17 4.65 3.94
CA THR A 66 2.18 5.66 3.68
C THR A 66 2.15 5.96 2.19
N ASP A 67 2.60 7.14 1.81
CA ASP A 67 2.72 7.55 0.42
C ASP A 67 4.17 7.86 0.08
N MET A 68 4.43 7.88 -1.23
CA MET A 68 5.68 8.38 -1.78
C MET A 68 5.29 9.40 -2.84
N GLY A 69 5.69 10.66 -2.65
CA GLY A 69 5.46 11.72 -3.63
C GLY A 69 6.45 11.71 -4.80
N GLY A 70 6.29 12.67 -5.71
CA GLY A 70 7.22 12.91 -6.82
C GLY A 70 6.87 12.21 -8.13
N TRP A 71 5.72 11.55 -8.21
CA TRP A 71 5.31 10.80 -9.40
C TRP A 71 4.78 11.67 -10.54
N ASP A 72 4.34 12.91 -10.30
CA ASP A 72 3.70 13.77 -11.30
C ASP A 72 4.71 14.47 -12.25
N THR A 73 5.54 13.66 -12.89
CA THR A 73 6.58 14.11 -13.82
C THR A 73 6.09 13.93 -15.26
N HIS A 74 6.33 14.94 -16.12
CA HIS A 74 5.83 14.97 -17.50
C HIS A 74 6.91 15.22 -18.55
N ARG A 75 8.12 15.62 -18.13
CA ARG A 75 9.20 16.04 -19.04
C ARG A 75 10.50 15.33 -18.68
N ALA A 76 11.32 15.07 -19.69
CA ALA A 76 12.70 14.57 -19.53
C ALA A 76 12.86 13.43 -18.50
N GLN A 77 11.99 12.43 -18.52
CA GLN A 77 11.96 11.34 -17.52
C GLN A 77 13.17 10.40 -17.62
N GLY A 78 13.93 10.44 -18.72
CA GLY A 78 15.26 9.82 -18.87
C GLY A 78 15.29 8.29 -18.93
N GLY A 79 14.15 7.63 -19.19
CA GLY A 79 14.07 6.18 -19.38
C GLY A 79 14.63 5.38 -18.21
N ALA A 80 15.41 4.34 -18.49
CA ALA A 80 15.90 3.37 -17.49
C ALA A 80 16.90 3.93 -16.46
N ARG A 81 17.44 5.14 -16.66
CA ARG A 81 18.38 5.79 -15.73
C ARG A 81 17.93 7.19 -15.29
N GLY A 82 16.72 7.58 -15.65
CA GLY A 82 16.20 8.91 -15.36
C GLY A 82 15.34 8.98 -14.10
N GLN A 83 14.65 10.10 -13.94
CA GLN A 83 13.88 10.43 -12.75
C GLN A 83 12.85 9.35 -12.40
N LEU A 84 12.09 8.86 -13.39
CA LEU A 84 11.07 7.84 -13.13
C LEU A 84 11.70 6.52 -12.66
N ALA A 85 12.82 6.10 -13.27
CA ALA A 85 13.54 4.90 -12.84
C ALA A 85 14.12 5.04 -11.42
N ALA A 86 14.59 6.23 -11.03
CA ALA A 86 15.06 6.50 -9.68
C ALA A 86 13.91 6.40 -8.65
N LEU A 87 12.74 6.95 -8.97
CA LEU A 87 11.54 6.82 -8.12
C LEU A 87 11.09 5.37 -7.97
N LEU A 88 11.01 4.62 -9.08
CA LEU A 88 10.68 3.18 -9.06
C LEU A 88 11.71 2.37 -8.24
N THR A 89 12.99 2.74 -8.34
CA THR A 89 14.06 2.10 -7.55
C THR A 89 13.87 2.36 -6.06
N GLN A 90 13.65 3.61 -5.64
CA GLN A 90 13.42 3.95 -4.24
C GLN A 90 12.13 3.30 -3.70
N PHE A 91 11.05 3.30 -4.49
CA PHE A 91 9.79 2.63 -4.17
C PHE A 91 10.01 1.14 -3.88
N GLY A 92 10.65 0.43 -4.81
CA GLY A 92 10.96 -1.00 -4.68
C GLY A 92 11.93 -1.31 -3.53
N GLN A 93 12.92 -0.45 -3.29
CA GLN A 93 13.83 -0.58 -2.14
C GLN A 93 13.09 -0.46 -0.82
N GLY A 94 12.13 0.47 -0.69
CA GLY A 94 11.30 0.59 0.51
C GLY A 94 10.46 -0.66 0.77
N LEU A 95 9.76 -1.17 -0.25
CA LEU A 95 8.97 -2.40 -0.12
C LEU A 95 9.85 -3.60 0.26
N LYS A 96 11.01 -3.74 -0.39
CA LYS A 96 12.00 -4.77 -0.04
C LYS A 96 12.45 -4.63 1.40
N ALA A 97 12.76 -3.41 1.86
CA ALA A 97 13.20 -3.16 3.22
C ALA A 97 12.13 -3.57 4.24
N LEU A 98 10.86 -3.20 4.01
CA LEU A 98 9.75 -3.60 4.87
C LEU A 98 9.62 -5.13 4.97
N VAL A 99 9.58 -5.83 3.82
CA VAL A 99 9.46 -7.29 3.78
C VAL A 99 10.64 -7.98 4.47
N THR A 100 11.86 -7.52 4.20
CA THR A 100 13.06 -8.03 4.87
C THR A 100 12.97 -7.81 6.38
N ASP A 101 12.62 -6.60 6.81
CA ASP A 101 12.59 -6.24 8.22
C ASP A 101 11.59 -7.10 8.99
N LEU A 102 10.37 -7.24 8.48
CA LEU A 102 9.34 -8.09 9.08
C LEU A 102 9.75 -9.58 9.11
N GLY A 103 10.44 -10.06 8.08
CA GLY A 103 10.88 -11.45 8.01
C GLY A 103 9.72 -12.44 7.76
N PRO A 104 10.03 -13.73 7.54
CA PRO A 104 9.07 -14.71 7.03
C PRO A 104 7.93 -15.01 8.00
N GLU A 105 8.20 -14.98 9.32
CA GLU A 105 7.19 -15.25 10.35
C GLU A 105 6.18 -14.10 10.43
N ARG A 106 6.64 -12.86 10.60
CA ARG A 106 5.72 -11.72 10.73
C ARG A 106 4.99 -11.40 9.44
N MET A 107 5.61 -11.64 8.28
CA MET A 107 4.93 -11.45 6.99
C MET A 107 3.72 -12.38 6.79
N GLN A 108 3.55 -13.46 7.57
CA GLN A 108 2.33 -14.28 7.52
C GLN A 108 1.07 -13.50 7.94
N GLU A 109 1.25 -12.48 8.78
CA GLU A 109 0.17 -11.68 9.34
C GLU A 109 -0.05 -10.37 8.59
N VAL A 110 0.68 -10.13 7.48
CA VAL A 110 0.70 -8.84 6.79
C VAL A 110 0.37 -9.01 5.30
N VAL A 111 -0.53 -8.15 4.80
CA VAL A 111 -0.77 -7.95 3.37
C VAL A 111 -0.50 -6.48 3.02
N VAL A 112 0.43 -6.26 2.10
CA VAL A 112 0.75 -4.96 1.51
C VAL A 112 0.05 -4.84 0.16
N LEU A 113 -0.73 -3.78 0.00
CA LEU A 113 -1.34 -3.37 -1.26
C LEU A 113 -0.72 -2.05 -1.72
N THR A 114 -0.45 -1.92 -3.02
CA THR A 114 0.00 -0.66 -3.62
C THR A 114 -1.08 -0.11 -4.54
N MET A 115 -1.21 1.21 -4.58
CA MET A 115 -2.15 1.91 -5.45
C MET A 115 -1.53 3.25 -5.89
N SER A 116 -1.97 3.74 -7.04
CA SER A 116 -1.65 5.07 -7.54
C SER A 116 -2.93 5.72 -8.07
N GLU A 117 -3.02 7.04 -7.94
CA GLU A 117 -4.14 7.87 -8.40
C GLU A 117 -4.27 7.94 -9.93
N PHE A 118 -3.16 7.74 -10.65
CA PHE A 118 -3.15 7.71 -12.11
C PHE A 118 -2.26 6.59 -12.66
N GLY A 119 -2.51 6.24 -13.91
CA GLY A 119 -1.59 5.52 -14.78
C GLY A 119 -0.77 6.47 -15.66
N ARG A 120 0.00 5.92 -16.58
CA ARG A 120 0.78 6.72 -17.54
C ARG A 120 0.42 6.35 -18.96
N THR A 121 0.54 7.31 -19.86
CA THR A 121 0.41 7.05 -21.30
C THR A 121 1.42 6.01 -21.74
N VAL A 122 1.04 5.14 -22.68
CA VAL A 122 1.94 4.11 -23.22
C VAL A 122 3.09 4.72 -24.04
N ARG A 123 2.80 5.80 -24.77
CA ARG A 123 3.78 6.54 -25.58
C ARG A 123 4.37 7.71 -24.81
N GLN A 124 5.65 7.97 -25.10
CA GLN A 124 6.33 9.19 -24.68
C GLN A 124 5.71 10.41 -25.37
N ASN A 125 5.52 11.50 -24.62
CA ASN A 125 5.09 12.79 -25.15
C ASN A 125 6.25 13.55 -25.82
N GLY A 126 5.94 14.69 -26.43
CA GLY A 126 6.91 15.52 -27.17
C GLY A 126 8.00 16.18 -26.31
N THR A 127 7.94 16.04 -24.97
CA THR A 127 8.89 16.65 -24.03
C THR A 127 9.82 15.65 -23.34
N GLY A 128 9.87 14.40 -23.83
CA GLY A 128 10.73 13.39 -23.23
C GLY A 128 10.16 12.75 -21.96
N GLY A 129 8.86 12.87 -21.70
CA GLY A 129 8.18 12.23 -20.57
C GLY A 129 6.90 11.52 -21.00
N THR A 130 6.00 11.27 -20.07
CA THR A 130 4.68 10.64 -20.30
C THR A 130 3.62 11.42 -19.54
N ASP A 131 2.40 11.45 -20.07
CA ASP A 131 1.27 12.15 -19.43
C ASP A 131 0.51 11.19 -18.51
N HIS A 132 -0.53 11.71 -17.84
CA HIS A 132 -1.48 10.87 -17.11
C HIS A 132 -2.24 9.94 -18.07
N GLY A 133 -2.42 8.70 -17.62
CA GLY A 133 -3.16 7.65 -18.31
C GLY A 133 -4.08 6.87 -17.36
N HIS A 134 -4.86 5.97 -17.93
CA HIS A 134 -6.01 5.37 -17.25
C HIS A 134 -5.70 4.18 -16.32
N ALA A 135 -4.64 3.41 -16.59
CA ALA A 135 -4.35 2.19 -15.83
C ALA A 135 -2.86 2.04 -15.47
N ASN A 136 -2.60 1.31 -14.39
CA ASN A 136 -1.27 1.02 -13.85
C ASN A 136 -1.20 -0.43 -13.32
N ALA A 137 -0.06 -0.78 -12.71
CA ALA A 137 0.12 -2.05 -12.01
C ALA A 137 -0.03 -1.86 -10.49
N MET A 138 -0.76 -2.78 -9.86
CA MET A 138 -0.82 -2.91 -8.40
C MET A 138 0.02 -4.11 -7.95
N LEU A 139 0.75 -3.96 -6.85
CA LEU A 139 1.47 -5.04 -6.20
C LEU A 139 0.67 -5.49 -4.97
N VAL A 140 0.63 -6.80 -4.78
CA VAL A 140 0.05 -7.46 -3.61
C VAL A 140 1.13 -8.37 -3.03
N ILE A 141 1.55 -8.11 -1.80
CA ILE A 141 2.68 -8.79 -1.14
C ILE A 141 2.24 -9.21 0.25
N GLY A 142 2.53 -10.44 0.66
CA GLY A 142 2.13 -10.92 1.99
C GLY A 142 2.29 -12.43 2.10
N GLY A 143 2.31 -12.97 3.33
CA GLY A 143 2.43 -14.41 3.53
C GLY A 143 1.18 -15.18 3.10
N ALA A 144 -0.01 -14.60 3.29
CA ALA A 144 -1.27 -15.15 2.79
C ALA A 144 -1.46 -14.95 1.28
N VAL A 145 -0.58 -14.22 0.59
CA VAL A 145 -0.71 -13.95 -0.84
C VAL A 145 -0.22 -15.16 -1.63
N ARG A 146 -1.04 -15.62 -2.59
CA ARG A 146 -0.66 -16.61 -3.59
C ARG A 146 0.29 -15.97 -4.62
N GLY A 147 1.52 -15.70 -4.18
CA GLY A 147 2.53 -14.93 -4.92
C GLY A 147 3.07 -15.62 -6.17
N GLY A 148 3.99 -14.93 -6.87
CA GLY A 148 4.64 -15.43 -8.08
C GLY A 148 3.74 -15.46 -9.32
N ARG A 149 2.68 -14.66 -9.34
CA ARG A 149 1.64 -14.65 -10.39
C ARG A 149 1.27 -13.24 -10.81
N VAL A 150 0.85 -13.10 -12.06
CA VAL A 150 0.17 -11.90 -12.57
C VAL A 150 -1.32 -12.23 -12.65
N TYR A 151 -2.12 -11.54 -11.85
CA TYR A 151 -3.57 -11.78 -11.76
C TYR A 151 -4.38 -10.92 -12.75
N GLY A 152 -3.82 -9.78 -13.17
CA GLY A 152 -4.44 -8.91 -14.15
C GLY A 152 -4.39 -9.52 -15.55
N GLN A 153 -5.40 -9.21 -16.36
CA GLN A 153 -5.32 -9.51 -17.79
C GLN A 153 -4.38 -8.52 -18.46
N TRP A 154 -3.59 -8.99 -19.43
CA TRP A 154 -2.67 -8.16 -20.20
C TRP A 154 -3.01 -8.24 -21.70
N PRO A 155 -3.83 -7.30 -22.21
CA PRO A 155 -4.20 -7.28 -23.62
C PRO A 155 -2.97 -7.09 -24.53
N GLY A 156 -2.04 -6.22 -24.14
CA GLY A 156 -0.83 -5.88 -24.90
C GLY A 156 -0.70 -4.37 -25.12
N LEU A 157 0.22 -3.98 -26.01
CA LEU A 157 0.55 -2.58 -26.29
C LEU A 157 0.24 -2.13 -27.74
N ARG A 158 -0.34 -3.01 -28.57
CA ARG A 158 -0.77 -2.64 -29.93
C ARG A 158 -1.92 -1.64 -29.85
N ASP A 159 -2.02 -0.75 -30.83
CA ASP A 159 -2.97 0.38 -30.83
C ASP A 159 -4.42 -0.06 -30.55
N GLU A 160 -4.86 -1.18 -31.13
CA GLU A 160 -6.23 -1.69 -30.98
C GLU A 160 -6.51 -2.28 -29.58
N GLN A 161 -5.46 -2.48 -28.78
CA GLN A 161 -5.51 -3.05 -27.43
C GLN A 161 -5.44 -1.96 -26.35
N LEU A 162 -5.17 -0.72 -26.76
CA LEU A 162 -5.08 0.42 -25.87
C LEU A 162 -6.47 1.04 -25.68
N TYR A 163 -6.73 1.52 -24.47
CA TYR A 163 -7.89 2.35 -24.20
C TYR A 163 -7.76 3.64 -25.01
N GLU A 164 -8.75 3.89 -25.88
CA GLU A 164 -8.79 5.02 -26.81
C GLU A 164 -7.52 5.16 -27.67
N GLY A 165 -6.81 4.05 -27.93
CA GLY A 165 -5.57 4.04 -28.72
C GLY A 165 -4.36 4.70 -28.02
N ARG A 166 -4.47 5.07 -26.74
CA ARG A 166 -3.48 5.90 -26.03
C ARG A 166 -2.97 5.26 -24.73
N ASP A 167 -3.90 4.78 -23.91
CA ASP A 167 -3.62 4.35 -22.54
C ASP A 167 -3.74 2.83 -22.38
N LEU A 168 -3.17 2.28 -21.30
CA LEU A 168 -3.40 0.89 -20.95
C LEU A 168 -4.89 0.65 -20.68
N ALA A 169 -5.42 -0.45 -21.21
CA ALA A 169 -6.78 -0.89 -20.89
C ALA A 169 -6.88 -1.26 -19.41
N LEU A 170 -7.91 -0.73 -18.73
CA LEU A 170 -8.24 -1.12 -17.37
C LEU A 170 -8.87 -2.51 -17.38
N THR A 171 -8.18 -3.50 -16.80
CA THR A 171 -8.66 -4.90 -16.76
C THR A 171 -9.09 -5.35 -15.37
N THR A 172 -8.76 -4.59 -14.34
CA THR A 172 -9.09 -4.90 -12.95
C THR A 172 -9.38 -3.61 -12.21
N ASP A 173 -10.54 -3.55 -11.56
CA ASP A 173 -10.86 -2.45 -10.65
C ASP A 173 -10.14 -2.68 -9.31
N PHE A 174 -9.43 -1.67 -8.81
CA PHE A 174 -8.67 -1.80 -7.56
C PHE A 174 -9.55 -2.22 -6.37
N ARG A 175 -10.84 -1.84 -6.39
CA ARG A 175 -11.81 -2.18 -5.33
C ARG A 175 -12.08 -3.68 -5.25
N ASP A 176 -11.92 -4.43 -6.35
CA ASP A 176 -12.02 -5.89 -6.32
C ASP A 176 -10.87 -6.51 -5.51
N VAL A 177 -9.67 -5.96 -5.63
CA VAL A 177 -8.47 -6.43 -4.91
C VAL A 177 -8.54 -6.03 -3.45
N PHE A 178 -8.84 -4.75 -3.18
CA PHE A 178 -9.00 -4.29 -1.79
C PHE A 178 -10.19 -4.98 -1.10
N GLY A 179 -11.28 -5.24 -1.82
CA GLY A 179 -12.44 -5.97 -1.29
C GLY A 179 -12.09 -7.39 -0.90
N GLU A 180 -11.27 -8.09 -1.68
CA GLU A 180 -10.78 -9.41 -1.32
C GLU A 180 -9.95 -9.39 -0.04
N VAL A 181 -9.04 -8.42 0.10
CA VAL A 181 -8.22 -8.26 1.31
C VAL A 181 -9.08 -7.88 2.52
N ALA A 182 -10.01 -6.93 2.37
CA ALA A 182 -10.92 -6.55 3.43
C ALA A 182 -11.75 -7.75 3.92
N ALA A 183 -12.28 -8.57 3.01
CA ALA A 183 -13.09 -9.73 3.36
C ALA A 183 -12.28 -10.88 3.97
N LYS A 184 -11.14 -11.24 3.38
CA LYS A 184 -10.40 -12.45 3.76
C LYS A 184 -9.30 -12.22 4.78
N HIS A 185 -8.64 -11.06 4.75
CA HIS A 185 -7.54 -10.75 5.67
C HIS A 185 -8.03 -9.98 6.91
N LEU A 186 -8.86 -8.96 6.71
CA LEU A 186 -9.40 -8.16 7.83
C LEU A 186 -10.70 -8.72 8.42
N GLY A 187 -11.32 -9.71 7.77
CA GLY A 187 -12.58 -10.31 8.23
C GLY A 187 -13.81 -9.42 8.08
N HIS A 188 -13.74 -8.34 7.28
CA HIS A 188 -14.86 -7.45 7.02
C HIS A 188 -15.81 -8.05 5.97
N ALA A 189 -16.90 -8.66 6.41
CA ALA A 189 -17.88 -9.27 5.53
C ALA A 189 -18.74 -8.26 4.73
N ASP A 190 -18.93 -7.04 5.24
CA ASP A 190 -19.78 -6.01 4.63
C ASP A 190 -18.98 -5.03 3.77
N LEU A 191 -18.67 -5.44 2.55
CA LEU A 191 -17.89 -4.64 1.60
C LEU A 191 -18.61 -3.38 1.12
N GLN A 192 -19.93 -3.28 1.28
CA GLN A 192 -20.68 -2.08 0.89
C GLN A 192 -20.38 -0.89 1.83
N LYS A 193 -20.03 -1.17 3.09
CA LYS A 193 -19.54 -0.13 4.01
C LYS A 193 -18.14 0.36 3.66
N VAL A 194 -17.31 -0.52 3.08
CA VAL A 194 -15.93 -0.19 2.68
C VAL A 194 -15.90 0.54 1.33
N PHE A 195 -16.72 0.10 0.37
CA PHE A 195 -16.83 0.71 -0.97
C PHE A 195 -18.28 1.10 -1.31
N PRO A 196 -18.80 2.19 -0.72
CA PRO A 196 -20.16 2.64 -1.00
C PRO A 196 -20.37 2.92 -2.49
N GLY A 197 -21.47 2.43 -3.04
CA GLY A 197 -21.84 2.64 -4.44
C GLY A 197 -21.06 1.79 -5.46
N TYR A 198 -20.14 0.94 -5.00
CA TYR A 198 -19.49 -0.06 -5.85
C TYR A 198 -20.09 -1.43 -5.56
N ALA A 199 -20.49 -2.16 -6.61
CA ALA A 199 -21.03 -3.52 -6.47
C ALA A 199 -19.90 -4.54 -6.18
N SER A 200 -19.29 -4.42 -4.99
CA SER A 200 -18.33 -5.39 -4.44
C SER A 200 -19.02 -6.71 -4.15
N SER A 201 -18.41 -7.81 -4.60
CA SER A 201 -18.86 -9.17 -4.30
C SER A 201 -17.70 -10.15 -4.41
N ALA A 202 -17.78 -11.28 -3.70
CA ALA A 202 -16.75 -12.31 -3.71
C ALA A 202 -16.50 -12.91 -5.10
N SER A 203 -17.49 -12.87 -6.00
CA SER A 203 -17.33 -13.34 -7.39
C SER A 203 -16.41 -12.45 -8.23
N LYS A 204 -16.11 -11.23 -7.78
CA LYS A 204 -15.16 -10.32 -8.44
C LYS A 204 -13.74 -10.42 -7.88
N PHE A 205 -13.54 -11.16 -6.79
CA PHE A 205 -12.23 -11.36 -6.19
C PHE A 205 -11.28 -12.00 -7.20
N ARG A 206 -10.02 -11.57 -7.15
CA ARG A 206 -8.99 -12.03 -8.08
C ARG A 206 -8.34 -13.34 -7.62
N GLY A 207 -8.62 -13.76 -6.39
CA GLY A 207 -8.03 -14.95 -5.80
C GLY A 207 -6.59 -14.72 -5.37
N VAL A 208 -6.22 -13.47 -5.04
CA VAL A 208 -4.85 -13.12 -4.62
C VAL A 208 -4.51 -13.69 -3.25
N LEU A 209 -5.51 -13.97 -2.41
CA LEU A 209 -5.31 -14.55 -1.08
C LEU A 209 -5.62 -16.05 -1.01
N GLY A 210 -4.78 -16.73 -0.23
CA GLY A 210 -4.80 -18.13 0.22
C GLY A 210 -6.14 -18.60 0.76
#